data_AF-T0HWN8-F1
#
_entry.id   AF-T0HWN8-F1
#
_cell.length_a   1.000
_cell.length_b   1.000
_cell.length_c   1.000
_cell.angle_alpha   90.00
_cell.angle_beta   90.00
_cell.angle_gamma   90.00
#
_symmetry.space_group_name_H-M   'P 1'
#
loop_
_entity.id
_entity.type
_entity.pdbx_description
1 polymer ?
#
loop_
_entity_poly.entity_id
_entity_poly.type
_entity_poly.pdbx_seq_one_letter_code
_entity_poly.pdbx_strand_id
1 'polypeptide(L)'
;MARITIRIDDDLYARLSLQARNAGLGAATYCRDILERFEGTDPSGYHARFDELHATAIQAFAILATSVGERSPDILQKGLGEARRLLRERGLLDPEQDRA
;
A
#
# COMPACT_ATOMS: atom_id res chain seq x y z
N MET A 1 29.44 -12.27 -0.06
CA MET A 1 28.04 -11.96 0.32
C MET A 1 28.00 -11.79 1.83
N ALA A 2 27.42 -10.70 2.34
CA ALA A 2 27.28 -10.50 3.79
C ALA A 2 26.28 -11.52 4.38
N ARG A 3 26.49 -11.94 5.63
CA ARG A 3 25.59 -12.89 6.32
C ARG A 3 24.89 -12.20 7.48
N ILE A 4 23.57 -12.16 7.41
CA ILE A 4 22.71 -11.70 8.50
C ILE A 4 22.13 -12.93 9.20
N THR A 5 22.15 -12.96 10.53
CA THR A 5 21.47 -13.99 11.33
C THR A 5 20.40 -13.30 12.16
N ILE A 6 19.15 -13.68 11.94
CA ILE A 6 17.99 -13.10 12.62
C ILE A 6 17.27 -14.23 13.35
N ARG A 7 17.00 -14.06 14.64
CA ARG A 7 16.09 -14.94 15.37
C ARG A 7 14.68 -14.40 15.19
N ILE A 8 13.77 -15.28 14.82
CA ILE A 8 12.35 -14.98 14.64
C ILE A 8 11.55 -16.01 15.44
N ASP A 9 10.33 -15.63 15.83
CA ASP A 9 9.43 -16.55 16.51
C ASP A 9 9.01 -17.70 15.59
N ASP A 10 8.74 -18.86 16.18
CA ASP A 10 8.40 -20.08 15.44
C ASP A 10 7.14 -19.91 14.57
N ASP A 11 6.17 -19.11 15.02
CA ASP A 11 4.96 -18.79 14.25
C ASP A 11 5.29 -18.01 12.97
N LEU A 12 6.23 -17.06 13.04
CA LEU A 12 6.66 -16.31 11.88
C LEU A 12 7.45 -17.21 10.94
N TYR A 13 8.33 -18.07 11.48
CA TYR A 13 9.05 -19.06 10.69
C TYR A 13 8.09 -19.99 9.94
N ALA A 14 7.08 -20.53 10.62
CA ALA A 14 6.09 -21.43 10.02
C ALA A 14 5.35 -20.78 8.85
N ARG A 15 4.94 -19.51 8.99
CA ARG A 15 4.30 -18.75 7.89
C ARG A 15 5.25 -18.56 6.71
N LEU A 16 6.49 -18.14 6.97
CA LEU A 16 7.50 -17.94 5.90
C LEU A 16 7.84 -19.24 5.18
N SER A 17 8.01 -20.34 5.91
CA SER A 17 8.26 -21.67 5.34
C SER A 17 7.08 -22.16 4.49
N LEU A 18 5.85 -21.92 4.92
CA LEU A 18 4.66 -22.27 4.13
C LEU A 18 4.63 -21.49 2.81
N GLN A 19 4.84 -20.18 2.85
CA GLN A 19 4.84 -19.36 1.64
C GLN A 19 5.99 -19.71 0.69
N ALA A 20 7.18 -19.99 1.24
CA ALA A 20 8.32 -20.47 0.46
C ALA A 20 7.97 -21.76 -0.29
N ARG A 21 7.33 -22.73 0.38
CA ARG A 21 6.86 -23.97 -0.27
C ARG A 21 5.83 -23.70 -1.35
N ASN A 22 4.85 -22.82 -1.10
CA ASN A 22 3.84 -22.45 -2.09
C ASN A 22 4.47 -21.80 -3.35
N ALA A 23 5.58 -21.09 -3.17
CA ALA A 23 6.36 -20.50 -4.25
C ALA A 23 7.38 -21.47 -4.90
N GLY A 24 7.49 -22.72 -4.42
CA GLY A 24 8.49 -23.68 -4.90
C GLY A 24 9.94 -23.34 -4.50
N LEU A 25 10.13 -22.52 -3.46
CA LEU A 25 11.42 -22.00 -3.01
C LEU A 25 11.81 -22.55 -1.63
N GLY A 26 13.12 -22.55 -1.36
CA GLY A 26 13.63 -22.73 0.00
C GLY A 26 13.40 -21.48 0.86
N ALA A 27 13.18 -21.65 2.17
CA ALA A 27 12.86 -20.55 3.08
C ALA A 27 13.89 -19.40 3.05
N ALA A 28 15.19 -19.72 3.00
CA ALA A 28 16.26 -18.71 2.94
C ALA A 28 16.24 -17.91 1.62
N THR A 29 15.94 -18.56 0.49
CA THR A 29 15.80 -17.89 -0.80
C THR A 29 14.56 -17.00 -0.79
N TYR A 30 13.43 -17.53 -0.33
CA TYR A 30 12.19 -16.76 -0.20
C TYR A 30 12.34 -15.51 0.68
N CYS A 31 13.01 -15.63 1.83
CA CYS A 31 13.29 -14.47 2.69
C CYS A 31 14.23 -13.46 2.02
N ARG A 32 15.22 -13.92 1.25
CA ARG A 32 16.11 -13.03 0.49
C ARG A 32 15.33 -12.25 -0.57
N ASP A 33 14.47 -12.92 -1.34
CA ASP A 33 13.62 -12.29 -2.35
C ASP A 33 12.71 -11.22 -1.72
N ILE A 34 12.17 -11.47 -0.52
CA ILE A 34 11.38 -10.46 0.21
C ILE A 34 12.24 -9.24 0.54
N LEU A 35 13.45 -9.44 1.06
CA LEU A 35 14.35 -8.35 1.40
C LEU A 35 14.74 -7.55 0.15
N GLU A 36 15.06 -8.21 -0.96
CA GLU A 36 15.39 -7.55 -2.24
C GLU A 36 14.21 -6.75 -2.81
N ARG A 37 12.97 -7.26 -2.66
CA ARG A 37 11.75 -6.53 -3.05
C ARG A 37 11.46 -5.33 -2.14
N PHE A 38 11.83 -5.43 -0.87
CA PHE A 38 11.63 -4.35 0.11
C PHE A 38 12.67 -3.24 -0.06
N GLU A 39 13.93 -3.60 -0.35
CA GLU A 39 15.01 -2.66 -0.65
C GLU A 39 14.85 -1.94 -2.01
N GLY A 40 13.77 -2.22 -2.75
CA GLY A 40 13.43 -1.50 -3.97
C GLY A 40 14.28 -1.86 -5.19
N THR A 41 15.07 -2.94 -5.13
CA THR A 41 15.84 -3.44 -6.29
C THR A 41 14.99 -4.12 -7.36
N ASP A 42 13.71 -4.39 -7.06
CA ASP A 42 12.73 -4.84 -8.03
C ASP A 42 11.93 -3.62 -8.54
N PRO A 43 12.00 -3.25 -9.84
CA PRO A 43 11.16 -2.20 -10.44
C PRO A 43 9.65 -2.48 -10.30
N SER A 44 9.28 -3.73 -10.03
CA SER A 44 7.93 -4.22 -9.74
C SER A 44 7.74 -4.63 -8.27
N GLY A 45 8.66 -4.19 -7.40
CA GLY A 45 8.73 -4.53 -5.99
C GLY A 45 7.55 -4.05 -5.16
N TYR A 46 7.61 -4.28 -3.85
CA TYR A 46 6.51 -4.00 -2.93
C TYR A 46 6.01 -2.55 -3.10
N HIS A 47 6.91 -1.57 -3.11
CA HIS A 47 6.57 -0.15 -3.28
C HIS A 47 5.96 0.17 -4.66
N ALA A 48 6.53 -0.35 -5.76
CA ALA A 48 6.01 -0.11 -7.10
C ALA A 48 4.58 -0.66 -7.29
N ARG A 49 4.25 -1.82 -6.70
CA ARG A 49 2.88 -2.35 -6.73
C ARG A 49 1.89 -1.50 -5.95
N PHE A 50 2.31 -0.91 -4.83
CA PHE A 50 1.46 0.05 -4.12
C PHE A 50 1.28 1.32 -4.94
N ASP A 51 2.31 1.78 -5.65
CA ASP A 51 2.21 2.94 -6.53
C ASP A 51 1.26 2.68 -7.70
N GLU A 52 1.28 1.50 -8.32
CA GLU A 52 0.34 1.12 -9.39
C GLU A 52 -1.12 1.07 -8.88
N LEU A 53 -1.34 0.49 -7.69
CA LEU A 53 -2.67 0.45 -7.06
C LEU A 53 -3.15 1.86 -6.69
N HIS A 54 -2.29 2.69 -6.11
CA HIS A 54 -2.60 4.08 -5.80
C HIS A 54 -2.88 4.89 -7.06
N ALA A 55 -2.08 4.74 -8.12
CA ALA A 55 -2.28 5.42 -9.39
C ALA A 55 -3.64 5.08 -10.00
N THR A 56 -4.02 3.80 -9.96
CA THR A 56 -5.34 3.32 -10.42
C THR A 56 -6.47 3.93 -9.59
N ALA A 57 -6.33 3.93 -8.26
CA ALA A 57 -7.32 4.51 -7.36
C ALA A 57 -7.50 6.02 -7.60
N ILE A 58 -6.40 6.76 -7.75
CA ILE A 58 -6.41 8.19 -8.07
C ILE A 58 -7.14 8.45 -9.38
N GLN A 59 -6.82 7.70 -10.45
CA GLN A 59 -7.47 7.85 -11.74
C GLN A 59 -8.98 7.58 -11.66
N ALA A 60 -9.39 6.50 -10.98
CA ALA A 60 -10.80 6.16 -10.80
C ALA A 60 -11.55 7.25 -10.02
N PHE A 61 -10.98 7.75 -8.92
CA PHE A 61 -11.59 8.82 -8.14
C PHE A 61 -11.65 10.15 -8.89
N ALA A 62 -10.65 10.47 -9.71
CA ALA A 62 -10.68 11.67 -10.55
C ALA A 62 -11.82 11.61 -11.58
N ILE A 63 -11.97 10.48 -12.28
CA ILE A 63 -13.08 10.27 -13.23
C ILE A 63 -14.43 10.36 -12.51
N LEU A 64 -14.55 9.71 -11.35
CA LEU A 64 -15.78 9.73 -10.56
C LEU A 64 -16.12 11.14 -10.07
N ALA A 65 -15.14 11.87 -9.52
CA ALA A 65 -15.32 13.23 -9.03
C ALA A 65 -15.80 14.16 -10.16
N THR A 66 -15.18 14.09 -11.34
CA THR A 66 -15.62 14.85 -12.52
C THR A 66 -17.05 14.49 -12.90
N SER A 67 -17.33 13.19 -13.05
CA SER A 67 -18.65 12.71 -13.50
C SER A 67 -19.77 13.02 -12.51
N VAL A 68 -19.52 12.99 -11.20
CA VAL A 68 -20.48 13.37 -10.17
C VAL A 68 -20.61 14.89 -10.10
N GLY A 69 -19.51 15.64 -10.21
CA GLY A 69 -19.50 17.09 -10.20
C GLY A 69 -20.35 17.71 -11.31
N GLU A 70 -20.29 17.13 -12.52
CA GLU A 70 -21.11 17.57 -13.66
C GLU A 70 -22.62 17.32 -13.45
N ARG A 71 -22.99 16.24 -12.76
CA ARG A 71 -24.39 15.82 -12.60
C ARG A 71 -25.03 16.31 -11.30
N SER A 72 -24.24 16.46 -10.24
CA SER A 72 -24.70 16.69 -8.87
C SER A 72 -23.58 17.32 -8.02
N PRO A 73 -23.27 18.61 -8.25
CA PRO A 73 -22.17 19.30 -7.58
C PRO A 73 -22.33 19.33 -6.05
N ASP A 74 -23.55 19.46 -5.53
CA ASP A 74 -23.81 19.50 -4.09
C ASP A 74 -23.48 18.15 -3.41
N ILE A 75 -23.73 17.04 -4.11
CA ILE A 75 -23.39 15.70 -3.62
C ILE A 75 -21.87 15.52 -3.60
N LEU A 76 -21.17 15.98 -4.63
CA LEU A 76 -19.71 15.95 -4.66
C LEU A 76 -19.12 16.74 -3.48
N GLN A 77 -19.60 17.97 -3.24
CA GLN A 77 -19.14 18.80 -2.12
C GLN A 77 -19.35 18.10 -0.76
N LYS A 78 -20.55 17.55 -0.53
CA LYS A 78 -20.83 16.79 0.69
C LYS A 78 -19.90 15.58 0.83
N GLY A 79 -19.68 14.83 -0.24
CA GLY A 79 -18.79 13.67 -0.26
C GLY A 79 -17.34 14.03 0.06
N LEU A 80 -16.82 15.13 -0.51
CA LEU A 80 -15.48 15.63 -0.21
C LEU A 80 -15.34 16.08 1.25
N GLY A 81 -16.38 16.69 1.82
CA GLY A 81 -16.42 17.03 3.25
C GLY A 81 -16.31 15.80 4.15
N GLU A 82 -17.10 14.75 3.88
CA GLU A 82 -17.04 13.50 4.63
C GLU A 82 -15.70 12.77 4.46
N ALA A 83 -15.15 12.75 3.24
CA ALA A 83 -13.83 12.16 3.00
C ALA A 83 -12.75 12.87 3.83
N ARG A 84 -12.76 14.21 3.86
CA ARG A 84 -11.82 15.00 4.67
C ARG A 84 -11.99 14.74 6.17
N ARG A 85 -13.23 14.61 6.66
CA ARG A 85 -13.51 14.22 8.05
C ARG A 85 -12.90 12.85 8.38
N LEU A 86 -13.13 11.84 7.53
CA LEU A 86 -12.61 10.48 7.74
C LEU A 86 -11.08 10.40 7.69
N LEU A 87 -10.43 11.22 6.86
CA LEU A 87 -8.98 11.33 6.78
C LEU A 87 -8.41 11.98 8.04
N ARG A 88 -9.05 13.06 8.52
CA ARG A 88 -8.67 13.73 9.77
C ARG A 88 -8.72 12.79 10.96
N GLU A 89 -9.82 12.05 11.11
CA GLU A 89 -10.00 11.08 12.20
C GLU A 89 -8.92 9.98 12.24
N ARG A 90 -8.27 9.71 11.09
CA ARG A 90 -7.18 8.74 10.96
C ARG A 90 -5.79 9.35 11.00
N GLY A 91 -5.67 10.68 11.13
CA GLY A 91 -4.39 11.39 11.09
C GLY A 91 -3.72 11.33 9.72
N LEU A 92 -4.50 11.25 8.64
CA LEU A 92 -4.02 11.10 7.26
C LEU A 92 -4.04 12.40 6.45
N LEU A 93 -4.48 13.51 7.04
CA LEU A 93 -4.39 14.82 6.41
C LEU A 93 -2.99 15.40 6.61
N ASP A 94 -2.47 16.06 5.58
CA ASP A 94 -1.28 16.87 5.72
C ASP A 94 -1.53 18.01 6.73
N PRO A 95 -0.55 18.45 7.54
CA PRO A 95 -0.78 19.48 8.56
C PRO A 95 -1.31 20.81 8.02
N GLU A 96 -1.08 21.12 6.73
CA GLU A 96 -1.67 22.28 6.05
C GLU A 96 -3.14 22.05 5.69
N GLN A 97 -3.47 20.83 5.25
CA GLN A 97 -4.85 20.42 4.95
C GLN A 97 -5.68 20.20 6.22
N ASP A 98 -5.05 19.97 7.36
CA ASP A 98 -5.78 19.82 8.62
C ASP A 98 -6.22 21.17 9.20
N ARG A 99 -5.41 22.22 8.96
CA ARG A 99 -5.61 23.59 9.48
C ARG A 99 -6.70 24.41 8.77
N ALA A 100 -7.06 24.05 7.53
CA ALA A 100 -8.07 24.74 6.71
C ALA A 100 -9.46 24.13 6.86
#